data_AF-A0A316WF77-F1
#
_entry.id   AF-A0A316WF77-F1
#
_cell.length_a   1.000
_cell.length_b   1.000
_cell.length_c   1.000
_cell.angle_alpha   90.00
_cell.angle_beta   90.00
_cell.angle_gamma   90.00
#
_symmetry.space_group_name_H-M   'P 1'
#
loop_
_entity.id
_entity.type
_entity.pdbx_description
1 polymer ?
#
loop_
_entity_poly.entity_id
_entity_poly.type
_entity_poly.pdbx_seq_one_letter_code
_entity_poly.pdbx_strand_id
1 'polypeptide(L)'
;MNSLSQSINIEKQLADKKDKYVEIFKLHYPDNQITEKSYDITLIRVLIMYFLYQEKKVNKIKGANFETIASFFEVRHTTVVRAVEKVNSYIQTLEDERFKSKIGTVKHLKDFNLYYYIFQNIFLNYKCSA
;
A
#
# COMPACT_ATOMS: atom_id res chain seq x y z
N MET A 1 -18.65 15.30 -24.24
CA MET A 1 -19.08 15.24 -22.82
C MET A 1 -18.59 13.97 -22.08
N ASN A 2 -17.44 13.39 -22.42
CA ASN A 2 -17.02 12.06 -21.91
C ASN A 2 -15.80 12.04 -20.95
N SER A 3 -15.24 13.19 -20.52
CA SER A 3 -14.00 13.18 -19.74
C SER A 3 -14.19 13.23 -18.21
N LEU A 4 -15.24 13.90 -17.71
CA LEU A 4 -15.52 13.99 -16.26
C LEU A 4 -16.08 12.68 -15.68
N SER A 5 -16.92 11.97 -16.43
CA SER A 5 -17.50 10.69 -15.97
C SER A 5 -16.45 9.58 -15.89
N GLN A 6 -15.40 9.63 -16.72
CA GLN A 6 -14.29 8.69 -16.68
C GLN A 6 -13.36 8.95 -15.49
N SER A 7 -13.01 10.21 -15.19
CA SER A 7 -12.15 10.55 -14.05
C SER A 7 -12.79 10.22 -12.69
N ILE A 8 -14.10 10.45 -12.53
CA ILE A 8 -14.85 10.07 -11.31
C ILE A 8 -14.81 8.55 -11.07
N ASN A 9 -14.82 7.74 -12.13
CA ASN A 9 -14.78 6.28 -12.01
C ASN A 9 -13.39 5.76 -11.63
N ILE A 10 -12.33 6.46 -12.03
CA ILE A 10 -10.92 6.12 -11.78
C ILE A 10 -10.55 6.31 -10.31
N GLU A 11 -10.83 7.49 -9.76
CA GLU A 11 -10.52 7.80 -8.35
C GLU A 11 -11.28 6.87 -7.41
N LYS A 12 -12.51 6.52 -7.78
CA LYS A 12 -13.34 5.57 -7.06
C LYS A 12 -12.70 4.18 -6.98
N GLN A 13 -12.20 3.63 -8.10
CA GLN A 13 -11.57 2.30 -8.10
C GLN A 13 -10.34 2.23 -7.18
N LEU A 14 -9.50 3.27 -7.19
CA LEU A 14 -8.31 3.31 -6.33
C LEU A 14 -8.68 3.60 -4.86
N ALA A 15 -9.72 4.40 -4.63
CA ALA A 15 -10.27 4.64 -3.29
C ALA A 15 -10.85 3.36 -2.68
N ASP A 16 -11.63 2.59 -3.44
CA ASP A 16 -12.19 1.29 -3.00
C ASP A 16 -11.06 0.32 -2.60
N LYS A 17 -9.94 0.33 -3.35
CA LYS A 17 -8.74 -0.44 -2.99
C LYS A 17 -8.09 0.08 -1.70
N LYS A 18 -7.95 1.40 -1.58
CA LYS A 18 -7.40 2.04 -0.38
C LYS A 18 -8.21 1.66 0.85
N ASP A 19 -9.53 1.71 0.75
CA ASP A 19 -10.43 1.40 1.86
C ASP A 19 -10.27 -0.06 2.33
N LYS A 20 -10.15 -1.04 1.41
CA LYS A 20 -9.86 -2.43 1.79
C LYS A 20 -8.55 -2.62 2.56
N TYR A 21 -7.49 -1.94 2.15
CA TYR A 21 -6.23 -2.00 2.89
C TYR A 21 -6.34 -1.31 4.26
N VAL A 22 -7.08 -0.20 4.33
CA VAL A 22 -7.34 0.53 5.57
C VAL A 22 -8.24 -0.27 6.52
N GLU A 23 -9.19 -1.05 6.03
CA GLU A 23 -10.01 -1.96 6.84
C GLU A 23 -9.14 -2.97 7.59
N ILE A 24 -8.20 -3.62 6.90
CA ILE A 24 -7.23 -4.52 7.55
C ILE A 24 -6.39 -3.80 8.60
N PHE A 25 -5.95 -2.58 8.31
CA PHE A 25 -5.25 -1.75 9.30
C PHE A 25 -6.14 -1.51 10.54
N LYS A 26 -7.41 -1.15 10.33
CA LYS A 26 -8.38 -0.89 11.41
C LYS A 26 -8.72 -2.12 12.24
N LEU A 27 -8.64 -3.32 11.67
CA LEU A 27 -8.77 -4.55 12.46
C LEU A 27 -7.67 -4.71 13.52
N HIS A 28 -6.47 -4.20 13.25
CA HIS A 28 -5.32 -4.31 14.15
C HIS A 28 -5.07 -3.05 14.99
N TYR A 29 -5.52 -1.89 14.49
CA TYR A 29 -5.37 -0.58 15.12
C TYR A 29 -6.72 0.18 15.08
N PRO A 30 -7.75 -0.29 15.82
CA PRO A 30 -9.10 0.26 15.73
C PRO A 30 -9.16 1.75 16.08
N ASP A 31 -8.41 2.16 17.11
CA ASP A 31 -8.43 3.51 17.66
C ASP A 31 -7.49 4.49 16.93
N ASN A 32 -6.65 4.01 16.00
CA ASN A 32 -5.65 4.85 15.34
C ASN A 32 -6.06 5.28 13.93
N GLN A 33 -5.58 6.45 13.49
CA GLN A 33 -5.71 6.89 12.10
C GLN A 33 -4.50 6.45 11.25
N ILE A 34 -4.72 6.11 9.98
CA ILE A 34 -3.63 5.71 9.06
C ILE A 34 -2.65 6.86 8.77
N THR A 35 -3.03 8.10 9.07
CA THR A 35 -2.22 9.32 8.95
C THR A 35 -1.33 9.58 10.17
N GLU A 36 -1.44 8.80 11.24
CA GLU A 36 -0.60 8.98 12.43
C GLU A 36 0.90 8.77 12.14
N LYS A 37 1.74 9.39 12.97
CA LYS A 37 3.20 9.42 12.79
C LYS A 37 3.96 8.39 13.64
N SER A 38 3.29 7.37 14.16
CA SER A 38 3.99 6.27 14.83
C SER A 38 4.77 5.43 13.82
N TYR A 39 5.84 4.76 14.28
CA TYR A 39 6.68 3.94 13.41
C TYR A 39 5.88 2.79 12.77
N ASP A 40 5.10 2.06 13.58
CA ASP A 40 4.32 0.91 13.14
C ASP A 40 3.23 1.32 12.12
N ILE A 41 2.52 2.42 12.37
CA ILE A 41 1.51 2.95 11.44
C ILE A 41 2.16 3.47 10.16
N THR A 42 3.33 4.13 10.28
CA THR A 42 4.07 4.60 9.12
C THR A 42 4.51 3.45 8.22
N LEU A 43 4.92 2.32 8.81
CA LEU A 43 5.29 1.11 8.09
C LEU A 43 4.11 0.54 7.30
N ILE A 44 2.94 0.43 7.93
CA ILE A 44 1.71 -0.05 7.27
C ILE A 44 1.28 0.93 6.17
N ARG A 45 1.27 2.24 6.45
CA ARG A 45 0.96 3.27 5.44
C ARG A 45 1.88 3.19 4.23
N VAL A 46 3.18 2.96 4.44
CA VAL A 46 4.16 2.73 3.35
C VAL A 46 3.79 1.52 2.50
N LEU A 47 3.35 0.42 3.12
CA LEU A 47 2.88 -0.77 2.40
C LEU A 47 1.60 -0.48 1.61
N ILE A 48 0.62 0.23 2.19
CA ILE A 48 -0.61 0.60 1.46
C ILE A 48 -0.28 1.47 0.23
N MET A 49 0.58 2.48 0.39
CA MET A 49 1.04 3.31 -0.72
C MET A 49 1.68 2.49 -1.85
N TYR A 50 2.52 1.50 -1.49
CA TYR A 50 3.12 0.58 -2.45
C TYR A 50 2.07 -0.24 -3.19
N PHE A 51 1.12 -0.84 -2.49
CA PHE A 51 0.10 -1.68 -3.13
C PHE A 51 -0.84 -0.87 -4.02
N LEU A 52 -1.23 0.34 -3.64
CA LEU A 52 -1.99 1.24 -4.52
C LEU A 52 -1.22 1.59 -5.80
N TYR A 53 0.10 1.75 -5.72
CA TYR A 53 0.94 1.92 -6.88
C TYR A 53 1.00 0.66 -7.77
N GLN A 54 1.03 -0.55 -7.18
CA GLN A 54 0.95 -1.80 -7.94
C GLN A 54 -0.41 -1.99 -8.62
N GLU A 55 -1.52 -1.70 -7.93
CA GLU A 55 -2.88 -1.72 -8.48
C GLU A 55 -2.99 -0.80 -9.70
N LYS A 56 -2.45 0.42 -9.60
CA LYS A 56 -2.34 1.34 -10.73
C LYS A 56 -1.57 0.70 -11.90
N LYS A 57 -0.39 0.14 -11.65
CA LYS A 57 0.48 -0.41 -12.71
C LYS A 57 -0.17 -1.59 -13.41
N VAL A 58 -0.73 -2.51 -12.64
CA VAL A 58 -1.23 -3.78 -13.17
C VAL A 58 -2.62 -3.63 -13.79
N ASN A 59 -3.53 -2.90 -13.14
CA ASN A 59 -4.89 -2.70 -13.65
C ASN A 59 -4.98 -1.49 -14.61
N LYS A 60 -3.84 -0.86 -14.93
CA LYS A 60 -3.73 0.28 -15.86
C LYS A 60 -4.73 1.41 -15.54
N ILE A 61 -4.89 1.72 -14.26
CA ILE A 61 -5.77 2.80 -13.78
C ILE A 61 -5.19 4.14 -14.27
N LYS A 62 -5.68 4.62 -15.42
CA LYS A 62 -5.23 5.86 -16.06
C LYS A 62 -5.54 7.04 -15.14
N GLY A 63 -4.62 8.00 -14.99
CA GLY A 63 -4.83 9.20 -14.15
C GLY A 63 -4.44 9.04 -12.68
N ALA A 64 -4.37 7.82 -12.14
CA ALA A 64 -3.80 7.59 -10.81
C ALA A 64 -2.27 7.79 -10.85
N ASN A 65 -1.76 8.94 -10.42
CA ASN A 65 -0.33 9.22 -10.33
C ASN A 65 0.13 9.18 -8.86
N PHE A 66 1.41 9.49 -8.59
CA PHE A 66 1.90 9.53 -7.21
C PHE A 66 1.19 10.62 -6.37
N GLU A 67 0.68 11.67 -7.01
CA GLU A 67 -0.08 12.75 -6.34
C GLU A 67 -1.46 12.24 -5.93
N THR A 68 -2.14 11.46 -6.78
CA THR A 68 -3.42 10.81 -6.45
C THR A 68 -3.30 9.90 -5.23
N ILE A 69 -2.23 9.09 -5.16
CA ILE A 69 -2.01 8.22 -3.99
C ILE A 69 -1.66 9.08 -2.77
N ALA A 70 -0.87 10.14 -2.96
CA ALA A 70 -0.44 11.00 -1.87
C ALA A 70 -1.61 11.77 -1.22
N SER A 71 -2.61 12.17 -2.02
CA SER A 71 -3.78 12.90 -1.52
C SER A 71 -4.59 12.09 -0.51
N PHE A 72 -4.67 10.76 -0.67
CA PHE A 72 -5.33 9.87 0.29
C PHE A 72 -4.72 9.86 1.69
N PHE A 73 -3.47 10.29 1.82
CA PHE A 73 -2.73 10.28 3.10
C PHE A 73 -2.26 11.68 3.50
N GLU A 74 -2.69 12.72 2.78
CA GLU A 74 -2.28 14.11 3.03
C GLU A 74 -0.75 14.30 3.06
N VAL A 75 -0.03 13.59 2.18
CA VAL A 75 1.43 13.67 2.06
C VAL A 75 1.87 14.25 0.72
N ARG A 76 3.17 14.49 0.56
CA ARG A 76 3.76 14.85 -0.74
C ARG A 76 3.92 13.61 -1.62
N HIS A 77 3.84 13.77 -2.94
CA HIS A 77 4.08 12.68 -3.90
C HIS A 77 5.45 12.00 -3.72
N THR A 78 6.48 12.75 -3.31
CA THR A 78 7.82 12.22 -3.02
C THR A 78 7.82 11.23 -1.86
N THR A 79 6.88 11.34 -0.92
CA THR A 79 6.71 10.35 0.15
C THR A 79 6.23 9.02 -0.43
N VAL A 80 5.34 9.04 -1.43
CA VAL A 80 4.87 7.83 -2.11
C VAL A 80 6.00 7.18 -2.92
N VAL A 81 6.81 7.98 -3.61
CA VAL A 81 8.00 7.49 -4.33
C VAL A 81 8.94 6.76 -3.38
N ARG A 82 9.31 7.40 -2.25
CA ARG A 82 10.16 6.80 -1.22
C ARG A 82 9.53 5.56 -0.59
N ALA A 83 8.22 5.53 -0.42
CA ALA A 83 7.51 4.35 0.07
C ALA A 83 7.67 3.16 -0.90
N VAL A 84 7.51 3.40 -2.20
CA VAL A 84 7.70 2.38 -3.24
C VAL A 84 9.13 1.87 -3.28
N GLU A 85 10.12 2.77 -3.27
CA GLU A 85 11.55 2.43 -3.22
C GLU A 85 11.88 1.60 -1.97
N LYS A 86 11.36 2.01 -0.81
CA LYS A 86 11.56 1.31 0.46
C LYS A 86 11.01 -0.10 0.41
N VAL A 87 9.78 -0.29 -0.05
CA VAL A 87 9.18 -1.64 -0.13
C VAL A 87 9.93 -2.52 -1.13
N ASN A 88 10.33 -1.99 -2.29
CA ASN A 88 11.14 -2.74 -3.26
C ASN A 88 12.48 -3.19 -2.65
N SER A 89 13.17 -2.31 -1.92
CA SER A 89 14.40 -2.66 -1.22
C SER A 89 14.18 -3.75 -0.17
N TYR A 90 13.08 -3.67 0.58
CA TYR A 90 12.70 -4.71 1.54
C TYR A 90 12.46 -6.06 0.85
N ILE A 91 11.71 -6.10 -0.27
CA ILE A 91 11.44 -7.33 -1.01
C ILE A 91 12.75 -7.96 -1.49
N GLN A 92 13.65 -7.18 -2.08
CA GLN A 92 14.98 -7.65 -2.48
C GLN A 92 15.77 -8.22 -1.29
N THR A 93 15.61 -7.61 -0.11
CA THR A 93 16.26 -8.07 1.11
C THR A 93 15.63 -9.36 1.65
N LEU A 94 14.32 -9.58 1.44
CA LEU A 94 13.64 -10.85 1.80
C LEU A 94 14.15 -12.03 0.97
N GLU A 95 14.80 -11.79 -0.16
CA GLU A 95 15.46 -12.82 -0.98
C GLU A 95 16.85 -13.21 -0.43
N ASP A 96 17.46 -12.41 0.47
CA ASP A 96 18.73 -12.74 1.15
C ASP A 96 18.47 -13.65 2.37
N GLU A 97 19.01 -14.88 2.32
CA GLU A 97 18.86 -15.88 3.39
C GLU A 97 19.36 -15.43 4.76
N ARG A 98 20.39 -14.57 4.81
CA ARG A 98 20.93 -14.03 6.08
C ARG A 98 19.96 -13.03 6.72
N PHE A 99 19.05 -12.48 5.95
CA PHE A 99 18.03 -11.55 6.42
C PHE A 99 16.73 -12.26 6.81
N LYS A 100 16.41 -13.38 6.14
CA LYS A 100 15.26 -14.23 6.50
C LYS A 100 15.29 -14.66 7.96
N SER A 101 16.48 -14.99 8.48
CA SER A 101 16.67 -15.37 9.90
C SER A 101 16.36 -14.25 10.89
N LYS A 102 16.34 -12.98 10.44
CA LYS A 102 16.04 -11.80 11.28
C LYS A 102 14.57 -11.41 11.30
N ILE A 103 13.75 -11.91 10.36
CA ILE A 103 12.32 -11.59 10.27
C ILE A 103 11.59 -12.02 11.55
N GLY A 104 11.93 -13.19 12.09
CA GLY A 104 11.31 -13.73 13.31
C GLY A 104 11.75 -13.05 14.61
N THR A 105 12.86 -12.32 14.59
CA THR A 105 13.49 -11.76 15.80
C THR A 105 13.34 -10.24 15.91
N VAL A 106 13.17 -9.55 14.78
CA VAL A 106 13.05 -8.09 14.73
C VAL A 106 11.60 -7.68 14.51
N LYS A 107 10.95 -7.09 15.52
CA LYS A 107 9.52 -6.74 15.52
C LYS A 107 9.06 -6.04 14.22
N HIS A 108 9.75 -4.98 13.80
CA HIS A 108 9.35 -4.26 12.59
C HIS A 108 9.47 -5.08 11.30
N LEU A 109 10.41 -6.01 11.22
CA LEU A 109 10.52 -6.92 10.08
C LEU A 109 9.38 -7.94 10.09
N LYS A 110 9.01 -8.44 11.27
CA LYS A 110 7.85 -9.31 11.46
C LYS A 110 6.55 -8.62 11.02
N ASP A 111 6.33 -7.40 11.50
CA ASP A 111 5.13 -6.62 11.16
C ASP A 111 5.11 -6.28 9.67
N PHE A 112 6.23 -5.82 9.11
CA PHE A 112 6.35 -5.59 7.67
C PHE A 112 5.95 -6.84 6.88
N ASN A 113 6.53 -8.00 7.22
CA ASN A 113 6.30 -9.24 6.51
C ASN A 113 4.83 -9.68 6.61
N LEU A 114 4.23 -9.60 7.80
CA LEU A 114 2.83 -9.93 8.01
C LEU A 114 1.89 -9.09 7.13
N TYR A 115 1.99 -7.76 7.21
CA TYR A 115 1.12 -6.87 6.43
C TYR A 115 1.41 -6.96 4.93
N TYR A 116 2.67 -7.16 4.53
CA TYR A 116 3.03 -7.38 3.13
C TYR A 116 2.29 -8.59 2.56
N TYR A 117 2.31 -9.75 3.24
CA TYR A 117 1.61 -10.94 2.79
C TYR A 117 0.08 -10.77 2.79
N ILE A 118 -0.50 -10.14 3.80
CA ILE A 118 -1.94 -9.88 3.84
C ILE A 118 -2.36 -9.01 2.64
N PHE A 119 -1.65 -7.90 2.40
CA PHE A 119 -1.97 -7.00 1.30
C PHE A 119 -1.66 -7.62 -0.07
N GLN A 120 -0.62 -8.45 -0.18
CA GLN A 120 -0.33 -9.23 -1.38
C GLN A 120 -1.49 -10.17 -1.71
N ASN A 121 -2.07 -10.85 -0.72
CA ASN A 121 -3.24 -11.70 -0.94
C ASN A 121 -4.45 -10.90 -1.42
N ILE A 122 -4.70 -9.71 -0.84
CA ILE A 122 -5.77 -8.81 -1.31
C ILE A 122 -5.52 -8.38 -2.76
N PHE A 123 -4.29 -8.00 -3.08
CA PHE A 123 -3.88 -7.60 -4.42
C PHE A 123 -4.06 -8.74 -5.45
N LEU A 124 -3.68 -9.97 -5.11
CA LEU A 124 -3.78 -11.13 -6.00
C LEU A 124 -5.21 -11.63 -6.16
N ASN A 125 -5.99 -11.75 -5.09
CA ASN A 125 -7.34 -12.29 -5.13
C ASN A 125 -8.32 -11.39 -5.91
N TYR A 126 -8.00 -10.12 -6.08
CA TYR A 126 -8.81 -9.21 -6.90
C TYR A 126 -8.54 -9.33 -8.40
N LYS A 127 -7.54 -10.11 -8.83
CA LYS A 127 -7.32 -10.41 -10.25
C LYS A 127 -8.27 -11.48 -10.80
N CYS A 128 -8.99 -12.19 -9.93
CA CYS A 128 -9.89 -13.30 -10.31
C CYS A 128 -11.39 -12.91 -10.33
N SER A 129 -11.72 -11.63 -10.18
CA SER A 129 -13.12 -11.16 -10.15
C SER A 129 -13.44 -10.11 -11.23
N ALA A 130 -12.62 -10.03 -12.29
CA ALA A 130 -12.84 -9.16 -13.44
C ALA A 130 -13.00 -10.01 -14.71
#